data_AF-A0A6H1WYJ3-F1
#
_entry.id   AF-A0A6H1WYJ3-F1
#
_cell.length_a   1.000
_cell.length_b   1.000
_cell.length_c   1.000
_cell.angle_alpha   90.00
_cell.angle_beta   90.00
_cell.angle_gamma   90.00
#
_symmetry.space_group_name_H-M   'P 1'
#
loop_
_entity.id
_entity.type
_entity.pdbx_description
1 polymer ?
#
loop_
_entity_poly.entity_id
_entity_poly.type
_entity_poly.pdbx_seq_one_letter_code
_entity_poly.pdbx_strand_id
1 'polypeptide(L)' 'MIPVKNIQDITVANLKNGEVTLSQLEEIYNKFGFIFEASEGKFIKIKREIRH' A
#
# COMPACT_ATOMS: atom_id res chain seq x y z
N MET A 1 1.64 17.62 -5.22
CA MET A 1 1.09 17.01 -3.99
C MET A 1 0.29 15.79 -4.41
N ILE A 2 0.58 14.60 -3.86
CA ILE A 2 -0.27 13.43 -4.08
C ILE A 2 -1.56 13.70 -3.29
N PRO A 3 -2.75 13.74 -3.92
CA PRO A 3 -3.98 13.96 -3.19
C PRO A 3 -4.15 12.85 -2.14
N VAL A 4 -4.45 13.22 -0.90
CA VAL A 4 -4.75 12.26 0.17
C VAL A 4 -6.07 11.58 -0.20
N LYS A 5 -5.98 10.41 -0.84
CA LYS A 5 -7.12 9.51 -1.05
C LYS A 5 -7.44 8.80 0.26
N ASN A 6 -8.72 8.65 0.59
CA ASN A 6 -9.10 7.75 1.67
C ASN A 6 -8.56 6.34 1.37
N ILE A 7 -8.21 5.59 2.40
CA ILE A 7 -7.69 4.22 2.26
C ILE A 7 -8.61 3.33 1.40
N GLN A 8 -9.92 3.59 1.46
CA GLN A 8 -10.96 2.87 0.73
C GLN A 8 -10.95 3.14 -0.78
N ASP A 9 -10.37 4.27 -1.20
CA ASP A 9 -10.26 4.69 -2.60
C ASP A 9 -8.91 4.30 -3.23
N ILE A 10 -8.01 3.70 -2.46
CA ILE A 10 -6.70 3.25 -2.95
C ILE A 10 -6.89 1.98 -3.78
N THR A 11 -6.51 2.05 -5.05
CA THR A 11 -6.55 0.91 -5.97
C THR A 11 -5.20 0.21 -6.09
N VAL A 12 -5.20 -1.01 -6.61
CA VAL A 12 -3.97 -1.74 -6.97
C VAL A 12 -3.11 -0.96 -7.97
N ALA A 13 -3.73 -0.18 -8.86
CA ALA A 13 -2.99 0.66 -9.81
C ALA A 13 -2.22 1.77 -9.10
N ASN A 14 -2.84 2.43 -8.12
CA ASN A 14 -2.16 3.47 -7.33
C ASN A 14 -0.97 2.90 -6.56
N LEU A 15 -1.11 1.69 -6.00
CA LEU A 15 -0.01 0.97 -5.38
C LEU A 15 1.10 0.74 -6.41
N LYS A 16 0.83 0.07 -7.54
CA LYS A 16 1.86 -0.24 -8.56
C LYS A 16 2.59 0.98 -9.12
N ASN A 17 1.91 2.13 -9.20
CA ASN A 17 2.46 3.37 -9.73
C ASN A 17 3.20 4.21 -8.67
N GLY A 18 3.22 3.78 -7.40
CA GLY A 18 3.83 4.57 -6.31
C GLY A 18 3.03 5.84 -5.96
N GLU A 19 1.75 5.90 -6.34
CA GLU A 19 0.85 7.03 -6.07
C GLU A 19 0.22 6.93 -4.67
N VAL A 20 1.02 6.51 -3.70
CA VAL A 20 0.62 6.29 -2.31
C VAL A 20 1.72 6.80 -1.39
N THR A 21 1.35 7.26 -0.20
CA THR A 21 2.30 7.69 0.82
C THR A 21 2.69 6.53 1.73
N LEU A 22 3.81 6.67 2.44
CA LEU A 22 4.23 5.70 3.46
C LEU A 22 3.17 5.54 4.56
N SER A 23 2.54 6.63 4.99
CA SER A 23 1.47 6.59 6.00
C SER A 23 0.24 5.81 5.52
N GLN A 24 -0.10 5.90 4.22
CA GLN A 24 -1.18 5.09 3.66
C GLN A 24 -0.80 3.61 3.63
N LEU A 25 0.43 3.26 3.27
CA LEU A 25 0.90 1.87 3.31
C LEU A 25 0.87 1.30 4.74
N GLU A 26 1.28 2.10 5.73
CA GLU A 26 1.23 1.73 7.15
C GLU A 26 -0.22 1.50 7.62
N GLU A 27 -1.15 2.35 7.21
CA GLU A 27 -2.57 2.17 7.53
C GLU A 27 -3.15 0.90 6.86
N ILE A 28 -2.78 0.61 5.60
CA ILE A 28 -3.22 -0.64 4.94
C ILE A 28 -2.69 -1.86 5.70
N TYR A 29 -1.42 -1.84 6.10
CA TYR A 29 -0.83 -2.90 6.90
C TYR A 29 -1.56 -3.09 8.24
N ASN A 30 -1.79 -2.01 8.97
CA ASN A 30 -2.44 -2.07 10.28
C ASN A 30 -3.91 -2.52 10.21
N LYS A 31 -4.67 -2.08 9.20
CA LYS A 31 -6.10 -2.42 9.07
C LYS A 31 -6.34 -3.79 8.43
N PHE A 32 -5.53 -4.17 7.44
CA PHE A 32 -5.85 -5.30 6.58
C PHE A 32 -4.77 -6.40 6.57
N GLY A 33 -3.60 -6.12 7.13
CA GLY A 33 -2.46 -7.03 7.18
C GLY A 33 -1.68 -7.13 5.88
N PHE A 34 -1.80 -6.19 4.94
CA PHE A 34 -1.03 -6.26 3.69
C PHE A 34 0.39 -5.73 3.87
N ILE A 35 1.37 -6.52 3.43
CA ILE A 35 2.78 -6.17 3.30
C ILE A 35 3.10 -5.92 1.83
N PHE A 36 3.83 -4.84 1.59
CA PHE A 36 4.29 -4.43 0.27
C PHE A 36 5.81 -4.52 0.20
N GLU A 37 6.35 -5.40 -0.63
CA GLU A 37 7.79 -5.47 -0.91
C GLU A 37 8.08 -4.65 -2.16
N ALA A 38 9.01 -3.71 -2.06
CA ALA A 38 9.47 -2.88 -3.18
C ALA A 38 10.97 -3.07 -3.42
N SER A 39 11.36 -3.05 -4.70
CA SER A 39 12.75 -3.04 -5.15
C SER A 39 12.90 -2.00 -6.24
N GLU A 40 13.98 -1.22 -6.21
CA GLU A 40 14.28 -0.19 -7.22
C GLU A 40 13.11 0.78 -7.47
N GLY A 41 12.36 1.14 -6.42
CA GLY A 41 11.22 2.06 -6.49
C GLY A 41 9.92 1.45 -7.06
N LYS A 42 9.87 0.14 -7.29
CA LYS A 42 8.68 -0.57 -7.77
C LYS A 42 8.24 -1.66 -6.80
N PHE A 43 6.93 -1.81 -6.59
CA PHE A 43 6.40 -2.93 -5.82
C PHE A 43 6.57 -4.24 -6.62
N ILE A 44 7.26 -5.19 -6.00
CA ILE A 44 7.54 -6.51 -6.58
C ILE A 44 6.62 -7.59 -6.01
N LYS A 45 6.15 -7.44 -4.76
CA LYS A 45 5.23 -8.39 -4.12
C LYS A 45 4.26 -7.67 -3.18
N ILE A 46 3.05 -8.23 -3.10
CA ILE A 46 2.03 -7.85 -2.12
C ILE A 46 1.60 -9.14 -1.43
N LYS A 47 1.69 -9.19 -0.11
CA LYS A 47 1.32 -10.35 0.72
C LYS A 47 0.30 -9.91 1.77
N ARG A 48 -0.56 -10.82 2.22
CA ARG A 48 -1.44 -10.57 3.37
C ARG A 48 -0.99 -11.47 4.52
N GLU A 49 -0.62 -10.87 5.64
CA GLU A 49 -0.49 -11.58 6.89
C GLU A 49 -1.85 -11.73 7.55
N ILE A 50 -2.21 -12.98 7.86
CA ILE A 50 -3.34 -13.26 8.74
C ILE A 50 -2.80 -13.18 10.17
N ARG A 51 -3.05 -12.06 10.83
CA ARG A 51 -2.78 -11.92 12.26
C ARG A 51 -3.90 -12.63 13.01
N HIS A 52 -3.53 -13.67 13.76
CA HIS A 52 -4.39 -14.38 14.71
C HIS A 52 -4.58 -13.56 15.99
#